data_AF-A0A7J3MVJ3-F1
#
_entry.id   AF-A0A7J3MVJ3-F1
#
_cell.length_a   1.000
_cell.length_b   1.000
_cell.length_c   1.000
_cell.angle_alpha   90.00
_cell.angle_beta   90.00
_cell.angle_gamma   90.00
#
_symmetry.space_group_name_H-M   'P 1'
#
loop_
_entity.id
_entity.type
_entity.pdbx_description
1 polymer ?
#
loop_
_entity_poly.entity_id
_entity_poly.type
_entity_poly.pdbx_seq_one_letter_code
_entity_poly.pdbx_strand_id
1 'polypeptide(L)'
;VYGLLKQVSDDKKYRSGLAFLLAGGVSLIFIGIFTEHYGVLHFIFSAGYFILTPIGIILIGASRPSRLVSQRVRIISIIEGSSSLFVIPVAYLLLNSVGLRVRFAFPELAASLIISFWVIMIAARLIRH
;
A
#
# COMPACT_ATOMS: atom_id res chain seq x y z
N VAL A 1 -3.12 -2.84 -22.96
CA VAL A 1 -3.89 -3.96 -22.37
C VAL A 1 -3.18 -5.32 -22.46
N TYR A 2 -2.71 -5.77 -23.63
CA TYR A 2 -2.06 -7.10 -23.79
C TYR A 2 -0.88 -7.37 -22.83
N GLY A 3 -0.05 -6.35 -22.53
CA GLY A 3 1.10 -6.52 -21.63
C GLY A 3 0.74 -6.78 -20.16
N LEU A 4 -0.38 -6.21 -19.69
CA LEU A 4 -0.82 -6.29 -18.30
C LEU A 4 -1.47 -7.65 -18.03
N LEU A 5 -2.35 -8.11 -18.93
CA LEU A 5 -2.96 -9.44 -18.86
C LEU A 5 -1.92 -10.57 -18.95
N LYS A 6 -0.93 -10.42 -19.84
CA LYS A 6 0.18 -11.38 -19.95
C LYS A 6 0.99 -11.44 -18.64
N GLN A 7 1.29 -10.29 -18.03
CA GLN A 7 2.02 -10.23 -16.77
C GLN A 7 1.24 -10.86 -15.60
N VAL A 8 -0.08 -10.68 -15.54
CA VAL A 8 -0.94 -11.33 -14.54
C VAL A 8 -0.94 -12.86 -14.69
N SER A 9 -0.89 -13.36 -15.93
CA SER A 9 -0.84 -14.79 -16.21
C SER A 9 0.53 -15.40 -15.83
N ASP A 10 1.62 -14.74 -16.24
CA ASP A 10 2.95 -15.32 -16.21
C ASP A 10 3.67 -15.16 -14.86
N ASP A 11 3.23 -14.22 -14.01
CA ASP A 11 3.89 -13.91 -12.74
C ASP A 11 2.97 -14.04 -11.53
N LYS A 12 3.17 -15.11 -10.75
CA LYS A 12 2.44 -15.37 -9.50
C LYS A 12 2.58 -14.24 -8.48
N LYS A 13 3.75 -13.61 -8.36
CA LYS A 13 3.98 -12.53 -7.39
C LYS A 13 3.21 -11.28 -7.80
N TYR A 14 3.23 -10.95 -9.09
CA TYR A 14 2.43 -9.83 -9.61
C TYR A 14 0.94 -10.06 -9.38
N ARG A 15 0.44 -11.27 -9.68
CA ARG A 15 -0.96 -11.65 -9.46
C ARG A 15 -1.37 -11.58 -7.99
N SER A 16 -0.56 -12.16 -7.10
CA SER A 16 -0.81 -12.07 -5.66
C SER A 16 -0.78 -10.62 -5.20
N GLY A 17 0.20 -9.83 -5.65
CA GLY A 17 0.31 -8.42 -5.32
C GLY A 17 -0.93 -7.62 -5.73
N LEU A 18 -1.46 -7.89 -6.92
CA LEU A 18 -2.72 -7.31 -7.39
C LEU A 18 -3.92 -7.71 -6.51
N ALA A 19 -4.00 -8.98 -6.11
CA ALA A 19 -5.07 -9.45 -5.21
C ALA A 19 -5.01 -8.75 -3.84
N PHE A 20 -3.80 -8.57 -3.29
CA PHE A 20 -3.58 -7.81 -2.05
C PHE A 20 -3.96 -6.34 -2.20
N LEU A 21 -3.62 -5.70 -3.32
CA LEU A 21 -4.04 -4.33 -3.60
C LEU A 21 -5.56 -4.19 -3.71
N LEU A 22 -6.24 -5.13 -4.37
CA LEU A 22 -7.70 -5.12 -4.48
C LEU A 22 -8.36 -5.30 -3.12
N ALA A 23 -7.89 -6.26 -2.32
CA ALA A 23 -8.40 -6.46 -0.96
C ALA A 23 -8.15 -5.23 -0.07
N GLY A 24 -6.97 -4.63 -0.15
CA GLY A 24 -6.66 -3.36 0.53
C GLY A 24 -7.57 -2.22 0.08
N GLY A 25 -7.82 -2.09 -1.23
CA GLY A 25 -8.76 -1.11 -1.78
C GLY A 25 -10.19 -1.29 -1.26
N VAL A 26 -10.66 -2.53 -1.10
CA VAL A 26 -11.94 -2.83 -0.44
C VAL A 26 -11.91 -2.38 1.03
N SER A 27 -10.84 -2.67 1.76
CA SER A 27 -10.67 -2.18 3.14
C SER A 27 -10.72 -0.65 3.22
N LEU A 28 -10.09 0.06 2.26
CA LEU A 28 -10.10 1.52 2.21
C LEU A 28 -11.51 2.11 2.10
N ILE A 29 -12.38 1.50 1.28
CA ILE A 29 -13.78 1.91 1.17
C ILE A 29 -14.48 1.82 2.53
N PHE A 30 -14.24 0.73 3.26
CA PHE A 30 -14.83 0.53 4.59
C PHE A 30 -14.27 1.46 5.66
N ILE A 31 -13.02 1.90 5.58
CA ILE A 31 -12.48 2.94 6.48
C ILE A 31 -13.27 4.25 6.35
N GLY A 32 -13.68 4.60 5.13
CA GLY A 32 -14.51 5.79 4.87
C GLY A 32 -15.93 5.68 5.44
N ILE A 33 -16.47 4.46 5.53
CA ILE A 33 -17.81 4.19 6.10
C ILE A 33 -17.73 4.10 7.63
N PHE A 34 -16.79 3.31 8.13
CA PHE A 34 -16.53 3.09 9.55
C PHE A 34 -15.41 4.02 10.01
N THR A 35 -15.77 5.27 10.26
CA THR A 35 -14.87 6.31 10.80
C THR A 35 -14.38 5.97 12.21
N GLU A 36 -13.44 6.77 12.74
CA GLU A 36 -12.83 6.55 14.08
C GLU A 36 -13.84 6.34 15.22
N HIS A 37 -15.06 6.86 15.09
CA HIS A 37 -16.15 6.67 16.06
C HIS A 37 -16.62 5.23 16.20
N TYR A 38 -16.39 4.39 15.18
CA TYR A 38 -16.77 2.97 15.17
C TYR A 38 -15.69 2.07 15.81
N GLY A 39 -14.62 2.65 16.36
CA GLY A 39 -13.64 1.97 17.20
C GLY A 39 -13.02 0.72 16.56
N VAL A 40 -13.45 -0.46 17.01
CA VAL A 40 -12.92 -1.76 16.56
C VAL A 40 -13.11 -1.99 15.07
N LEU A 41 -14.25 -1.59 14.48
CA LEU A 41 -14.50 -1.77 13.05
C LEU A 41 -13.51 -0.94 12.23
N HIS A 42 -13.33 0.32 12.60
CA HIS A 42 -12.33 1.19 11.99
C HIS A 42 -10.94 0.55 12.05
N PHE A 43 -10.53 0.06 13.23
CA PHE A 43 -9.24 -0.59 13.42
C PHE A 43 -9.04 -1.81 12.50
N ILE A 44 -10.05 -2.69 12.37
CA ILE A 44 -9.95 -3.88 11.51
C ILE A 44 -9.76 -3.48 10.05
N PHE A 45 -10.55 -2.52 9.54
CA PHE A 45 -10.43 -2.09 8.15
C PHE A 45 -9.16 -1.26 7.90
N SER A 46 -8.75 -0.41 8.85
CA SER A 46 -7.47 0.31 8.80
C SER A 46 -6.29 -0.66 8.77
N ALA A 47 -6.27 -1.68 9.64
CA ALA A 47 -5.25 -2.72 9.61
C ALA A 47 -5.27 -3.47 8.26
N GLY A 48 -6.45 -3.82 7.74
CA GLY A 48 -6.60 -4.43 6.42
C GLY A 48 -5.95 -3.59 5.33
N TYR A 49 -6.26 -2.29 5.24
CA TYR A 49 -5.69 -1.41 4.23
C TYR A 49 -4.17 -1.22 4.39
N PHE A 50 -3.71 -0.88 5.60
CA PHE A 50 -2.31 -0.55 5.87
C PHE A 50 -1.39 -1.77 5.95
N ILE A 51 -1.91 -2.99 5.93
CA ILE A 51 -1.11 -4.21 5.81
C ILE A 51 -1.20 -4.78 4.40
N LEU A 52 -2.41 -4.97 3.86
CA LEU A 52 -2.59 -5.63 2.57
C LEU A 52 -2.04 -4.78 1.43
N THR A 53 -2.27 -3.46 1.44
CA THR A 53 -1.81 -2.58 0.35
C THR A 53 -0.29 -2.54 0.27
N PRO A 54 0.47 -2.30 1.35
CA PRO A 54 1.93 -2.34 1.28
C PRO A 54 2.50 -3.69 0.88
N ILE A 55 1.93 -4.80 1.36
CA ILE A 55 2.31 -6.15 0.93
C ILE A 55 2.09 -6.31 -0.59
N GLY A 56 0.96 -5.84 -1.10
CA GLY A 56 0.65 -5.85 -2.52
C GLY A 56 1.69 -5.09 -3.35
N ILE A 57 2.06 -3.89 -2.89
CA ILE A 57 3.11 -3.06 -3.49
C ILE A 57 4.46 -3.80 -3.51
N ILE A 58 4.89 -4.37 -2.38
CA ILE A 58 6.16 -5.13 -2.28
C ILE A 58 6.17 -6.30 -3.25
N LEU A 59 5.07 -7.06 -3.33
CA LEU A 59 4.95 -8.22 -4.21
C LEU A 59 5.03 -7.83 -5.69
N ILE A 60 4.44 -6.69 -6.07
CA ILE A 60 4.58 -6.14 -7.43
C ILE A 60 6.04 -5.73 -7.67
N GLY A 61 6.72 -5.12 -6.70
CA GLY A 61 8.15 -4.81 -6.81
C GLY A 61 9.04 -6.05 -6.94
N ALA A 62 8.70 -7.12 -6.24
CA ALA A 62 9.42 -8.40 -6.26
C ALA A 62 9.11 -9.27 -7.50
N SER A 63 8.15 -8.86 -8.34
CA SER A 63 7.80 -9.54 -9.59
C SER A 63 8.88 -9.42 -10.66
N ARG A 64 8.76 -10.21 -11.72
CA ARG A 64 9.65 -10.19 -12.89
C ARG A 64 9.51 -8.85 -13.61
N PRO A 65 10.62 -8.33 -14.16
CA PRO A 65 10.58 -7.09 -14.92
C PRO A 65 9.67 -7.23 -16.14
N SER A 66 8.94 -6.17 -16.44
CA SER A 66 8.07 -6.07 -17.61
C SER A 66 8.14 -4.66 -18.20
N ARG A 67 7.46 -4.43 -19.33
CA ARG A 67 7.30 -3.07 -19.87
C ARG A 67 6.68 -2.09 -18.85
N LEU A 68 5.77 -2.57 -18.00
CA LEU A 68 5.08 -1.75 -17.00
C LEU A 68 5.89 -1.65 -15.69
N VAL A 69 6.59 -2.73 -15.32
CA VAL A 69 7.34 -2.84 -14.07
C VAL A 69 8.84 -2.86 -14.39
N SER A 70 9.41 -1.66 -14.61
CA SER A 70 10.84 -1.51 -14.84
C SER A 70 11.65 -1.71 -13.55
N GLN A 71 12.95 -1.93 -13.66
CA GLN A 71 13.83 -2.12 -12.48
C GLN A 71 13.71 -0.96 -11.46
N ARG A 72 13.54 0.28 -11.92
CA ARG A 72 13.32 1.43 -11.02
C ARG A 72 12.00 1.32 -10.27
N VAL A 73 10.92 0.97 -10.97
CA VAL A 73 9.59 0.77 -10.34
C VAL A 73 9.68 -0.32 -9.28
N ARG A 74 10.39 -1.41 -9.57
CA ARG A 74 10.57 -2.52 -8.63
C ARG A 74 11.18 -2.08 -7.30
N ILE A 75 12.28 -1.35 -7.39
CA ILE A 75 13.01 -0.85 -6.21
C ILE A 75 12.12 0.14 -5.44
N ILE A 76 11.50 1.09 -6.14
CA ILE A 76 10.60 2.09 -5.51
C ILE A 76 9.44 1.39 -4.81
N SER A 77 8.78 0.42 -5.46
CA SER A 77 7.71 -0.37 -4.84
C SER A 77 8.18 -1.07 -3.57
N ILE A 78 9.35 -1.72 -3.57
CA ILE A 78 9.85 -2.40 -2.37
C ILE A 78 10.12 -1.38 -1.25
N ILE A 79 10.73 -0.24 -1.56
CA ILE A 79 11.02 0.81 -0.58
C ILE A 79 9.72 1.38 -0.02
N GLU A 80 8.80 1.84 -0.86
CA GLU A 80 7.56 2.49 -0.43
C GLU A 80 6.62 1.54 0.28
N GLY A 81 6.52 0.30 -0.20
CA GLY A 81 5.76 -0.75 0.48
C GLY A 81 6.36 -1.07 1.86
N SER A 82 7.69 -1.15 1.97
CA SER A 82 8.32 -1.37 3.28
C SER A 82 8.14 -0.16 4.20
N SER A 83 8.38 1.05 3.69
CA SER A 83 8.23 2.30 4.44
C SER A 83 6.80 2.48 4.97
N SER A 84 5.78 2.25 4.13
CA SER A 84 4.37 2.35 4.56
C SER A 84 3.98 1.29 5.60
N LEU A 85 4.52 0.08 5.51
CA LEU A 85 4.27 -0.98 6.51
C LEU A 85 4.87 -0.62 7.89
N PHE A 86 6.04 0.02 7.91
CA PHE A 86 6.74 0.35 9.15
C PHE A 86 6.39 1.74 9.70
N VAL A 87 5.82 2.66 8.91
CA VAL A 87 5.60 4.03 9.36
C VAL A 87 4.66 4.09 10.57
N ILE A 88 3.62 3.26 10.61
CA ILE A 88 2.66 3.22 11.73
C ILE A 88 3.34 2.74 13.03
N PRO A 89 3.93 1.54 13.10
CA PRO A 89 4.56 1.08 14.33
C PRO A 89 5.76 1.96 14.75
N VAL A 90 6.57 2.44 13.79
CA VAL A 90 7.72 3.31 14.10
C VAL A 90 7.25 4.67 14.64
N ALA A 91 6.28 5.31 14.00
CA ALA A 91 5.75 6.58 14.48
C ALA A 91 5.10 6.42 15.87
N TYR A 92 4.35 5.34 16.09
CA TYR A 92 3.76 5.06 17.40
C TYR A 92 4.81 4.92 18.50
N LEU A 93 5.90 4.17 18.25
CA LEU A 93 6.99 4.00 19.21
C LEU A 93 7.72 5.32 19.49
N LEU A 94 8.08 6.06 18.45
CA LEU A 94 8.81 7.32 18.57
C LEU A 94 7.99 8.39 19.30
N LEU A 95 6.73 8.58 18.92
CA LEU A 95 5.89 9.64 19.49
C LEU A 95 5.58 9.37 20.97
N ASN A 96 5.33 8.11 21.34
CA ASN A 96 5.17 7.73 22.74
C ASN A 96 6.46 7.90 23.54
N SER A 97 7.64 7.63 22.97
CA SER A 97 8.92 7.82 23.67
C SER A 97 9.23 9.29 24.02
N VAL A 98 8.64 10.24 23.27
CA VAL A 98 8.81 11.69 23.49
C VAL A 98 7.65 12.27 24.31
N GLY A 99 6.76 11.42 24.84
CA GLY A 99 5.63 11.83 25.68
C GLY A 99 4.45 12.44 24.91
N LEU A 100 4.48 12.41 23.58
CA LEU A 100 3.37 12.87 22.75
C LEU A 100 2.34 11.75 22.59
N ARG A 101 1.17 11.92 23.23
CA ARG A 101 0.01 11.04 23.03
C ARG A 101 -0.64 11.33 21.67
N VAL A 102 0.00 10.90 20.60
CA VAL A 102 -0.52 11.08 19.25
C VAL A 102 -1.51 9.98 18.94
N ARG A 103 -2.70 10.35 18.48
CA ARG A 103 -3.70 9.41 17.96
C ARG A 103 -3.21 8.78 16.65
N PHE A 104 -3.71 7.60 16.30
CA PHE A 104 -3.30 6.87 15.10
C PHE A 104 -3.49 7.66 13.78
N ALA A 105 -4.33 8.69 13.77
CA ALA A 105 -4.56 9.56 12.61
C ALA A 105 -3.28 10.12 11.94
N PHE A 106 -2.27 10.55 12.71
CA PHE A 106 -1.05 11.10 12.13
C PHE A 106 -0.18 10.04 11.42
N PRO A 107 0.16 8.90 12.07
CA PRO A 107 0.80 7.79 11.38
C PRO A 107 0.03 7.26 10.16
N GLU A 108 -1.31 7.19 10.25
CA GLU A 108 -2.17 6.76 9.14
C GLU A 108 -2.14 7.73 7.95
N LEU A 109 -2.11 9.04 8.22
CA LEU A 109 -1.95 10.06 7.18
C LEU A 109 -0.60 9.89 6.48
N ALA A 110 0.49 9.73 7.23
CA ALA A 110 1.83 9.53 6.66
C ALA A 110 1.89 8.26 5.79
N ALA A 111 1.33 7.15 6.28
CA ALA A 111 1.23 5.91 5.51
C ALA A 111 0.42 6.08 4.22
N SER A 112 -0.71 6.79 4.31
CA SER A 112 -1.59 7.05 3.18
C SER A 112 -0.91 7.91 2.11
N LEU A 113 -0.10 8.88 2.49
CA LEU A 113 0.67 9.70 1.55
C LEU A 113 1.73 8.88 0.80
N ILE A 114 2.45 8.00 1.50
CA ILE A 114 3.43 7.09 0.89
C ILE A 114 2.74 6.18 -0.14
N ILE A 115 1.62 5.55 0.26
CA ILE A 115 0.86 4.67 -0.63
C ILE A 115 0.29 5.46 -1.83
N SER A 116 -0.23 6.67 -1.60
CA SER A 116 -0.81 7.51 -2.66
C SER A 116 0.25 7.91 -3.70
N PHE A 117 1.47 8.23 -3.26
CA PHE A 117 2.56 8.53 -4.17
C PHE A 117 2.85 7.36 -5.10
N TRP A 118 2.91 6.13 -4.56
CA TRP A 118 3.09 4.92 -5.36
C TRP A 118 1.97 4.75 -6.41
N VAL A 119 0.71 4.91 -5.98
CA VAL A 119 -0.46 4.78 -6.85
C VAL A 119 -0.42 5.79 -7.99
N ILE A 120 -0.11 7.06 -7.70
CA ILE A 120 0.02 8.13 -8.70
C ILE A 120 1.14 7.81 -9.70
N MET A 121 2.30 7.36 -9.21
CA MET A 121 3.43 6.97 -10.06
C MET A 121 3.04 5.85 -11.05
N ILE A 122 2.36 4.81 -10.57
CA ILE A 122 1.91 3.69 -11.42
C ILE A 122 0.81 4.14 -12.39
N ALA A 123 -0.16 4.92 -11.93
CA ALA A 123 -1.22 5.45 -12.78
C ALA A 123 -0.66 6.32 -13.92
N ALA A 124 0.29 7.21 -13.62
CA ALA A 124 0.94 8.04 -14.62
C ALA A 124 1.71 7.21 -15.67
N ARG A 125 2.29 6.07 -15.28
CA ARG A 125 2.94 5.14 -16.23
C ARG A 125 1.94 4.37 -17.07
N LEU A 126 0.81 3.97 -16.49
CA LEU A 126 -0.26 3.29 -17.23
C LEU A 126 -0.89 4.21 -18.29
N ILE A 127 -1.04 5.50 -18.02
CA ILE A 127 -1.59 6.46 -19.00
C ILE A 127 -0.62 6.69 -20.18
N ARG A 128 0.69 6.59 -19.93
CA ARG A 128 1.73 6.79 -20.97
C ARG A 128 1.94 5.56 -21.88
N HIS A 129 1.24 4.44 -21.65
CA HIS A 129 1.44 3.16 -22.34
C HIS A 129 0.15 2.53 -22.84
#